data_AF-A0A9E2XAC1-F1
#
_entry.id   AF-A0A9E2XAC1-F1
#
_cell.length_a   1.000
_cell.length_b   1.000
_cell.length_c   1.000
_cell.angle_alpha   90.00
_cell.angle_beta   90.00
_cell.angle_gamma   90.00
#
_symmetry.space_group_name_H-M   'P 1'
#
loop_
_entity.id
_entity.type
_entity.pdbx_description
1 polymer ?
#
loop_
_entity_poly.entity_id
_entity_poly.type
_entity_poly.pdbx_seq_one_letter_code
_entity_poly.pdbx_strand_id
1 'polypeptide(L)' 'MSEADYEAAVAAYLRTKGVTRCPTVCVVPTQATVAEADRAAYRDYVAAKEAARLEKQKTLQQILHLSPPSPM' A
#
# COMPACT_ATOMS: atom_id res chain seq x y z
N MET A 1 -18.86 5.15 1.28
CA MET A 1 -18.46 6.56 1.45
C MET A 1 -18.59 7.21 0.10
N SER A 2 -19.33 8.32 0.02
CA SER A 2 -19.44 9.08 -1.22
C SER A 2 -18.17 9.91 -1.44
N GLU A 3 -17.95 10.37 -2.68
CA GLU A 3 -16.87 11.29 -3.02
C GLU A 3 -16.94 12.60 -2.19
N ALA A 4 -18.17 13.06 -1.90
CA ALA A 4 -18.39 14.22 -1.05
C ALA A 4 -17.92 14.00 0.40
N ASP A 5 -18.15 12.81 0.96
CA ASP A 5 -17.69 12.47 2.31
C ASP A 5 -16.15 12.40 2.37
N TYR A 6 -15.54 11.90 1.30
CA TYR A 6 -14.08 11.85 1.17
C TYR A 6 -13.46 13.25 1.11
N GLU A 7 -13.98 14.13 0.26
CA GLU A 7 -13.49 15.51 0.12
C GLU A 7 -13.69 16.32 1.41
N ALA A 8 -14.81 16.12 2.12
CA ALA A 8 -15.05 16.76 3.42
C ALA A 8 -14.03 16.33 4.48
N ALA A 9 -13.70 15.04 4.55
CA ALA A 9 -12.71 14.51 5.48
C ALA A 9 -11.30 15.05 5.18
N VAL A 10 -10.93 15.12 3.90
CA VAL A 10 -9.65 15.70 3.45
C VAL A 10 -9.57 17.19 3.81
N ALA A 11 -10.62 17.97 3.55
CA ALA A 11 -10.66 19.40 3.88
C ALA A 11 -10.57 19.67 5.39
N ALA A 12 -11.15 18.82 6.23
CA ALA A 12 -11.05 18.93 7.69
C ALA A 12 -9.62 18.61 8.18
N TYR A 13 -8.99 17.57 7.62
CA TYR A 13 -7.62 17.18 7.95
C TYR A 13 -6.60 18.26 7.56
N LEU A 14 -6.73 18.82 6.35
CA LEU A 14 -5.83 19.86 5.86
C LEU A 14 -5.89 21.13 6.72
N ARG A 15 -7.11 21.58 7.08
CA ARG A 15 -7.33 22.73 7.97
C ARG A 15 -6.73 22.51 9.36
N THR A 16 -6.93 21.33 9.96
CA THR A 16 -6.41 21.02 11.30
C THR A 16 -4.89 20.92 11.35
N LYS A 17 -4.24 20.50 10.25
CA LYS A 17 -2.78 20.38 10.16
C LYS A 17 -2.09 21.64 9.65
N GLY A 18 -2.83 22.70 9.30
CA GLY A 18 -2.27 23.91 8.69
C GLY A 18 -1.65 23.65 7.31
N VAL A 19 -2.00 22.53 6.67
CA VAL A 19 -1.50 22.15 5.35
C VAL A 19 -2.43 22.75 4.32
N THR A 20 -1.99 23.81 3.65
CA THR A 20 -2.65 24.25 2.42
C THR A 20 -2.26 23.25 1.34
N ARG A 21 -3.22 22.62 0.65
CA ARG A 21 -2.90 21.92 -0.61
C ARG A 21 -2.24 22.97 -1.50
N CYS A 22 -0.95 22.81 -1.78
CA CYS A 22 -0.28 23.73 -2.67
C CYS A 22 -0.87 23.50 -4.07
N PRO A 23 -1.56 24.50 -4.65
CA PRO A 23 -2.35 24.32 -5.86
C PRO A 23 -1.51 23.94 -7.08
N THR A 24 -0.18 24.04 -7.02
CA THR A 24 0.73 23.65 -8.10
C THR A 24 1.50 22.36 -7.80
N VAL A 25 1.81 22.06 -6.54
CA VAL A 25 2.57 20.85 -6.17
C VAL A 25 1.71 19.59 -6.20
N CYS A 26 0.40 19.71 -5.94
CA CYS A 26 -0.50 18.56 -5.98
C CYS A 26 -1.17 18.34 -7.35
N VAL A 27 -0.98 19.23 -8.33
CA VAL A 27 -1.65 19.16 -9.63
C VAL A 27 -0.90 18.29 -10.63
N VAL A 28 0.42 18.15 -10.47
CA VAL A 28 1.24 17.33 -11.36
C VAL A 28 1.90 16.23 -10.52
N PRO A 29 1.83 14.96 -10.93
CA PRO A 29 2.61 13.90 -10.29
C PRO A 29 4.07 14.32 -10.17
N THR A 30 4.72 13.97 -9.05
CA THR A 30 6.14 14.24 -8.88
C THR A 30 6.91 13.70 -10.09
N GLN A 31 7.44 14.59 -10.92
CA GLN A 31 8.23 14.23 -12.08
C GLN A 31 9.65 13.91 -11.63
N ALA A 32 9.83 12.72 -11.06
CA ALA A 32 11.13 12.19 -10.72
C ALA A 32 11.63 11.28 -11.84
N THR A 33 12.81 11.57 -12.37
CA THR A 33 13.52 10.64 -13.26
C THR A 33 14.26 9.62 -12.39
N VAL A 34 13.77 8.39 -12.38
CA VAL A 34 14.42 7.28 -11.68
C VAL A 34 15.37 6.59 -12.66
N ALA A 35 16.61 6.33 -12.24
CA ALA A 35 17.57 5.63 -13.08
C ALA A 35 17.06 4.23 -13.44
N GLU A 36 17.42 3.73 -14.63
CA GLU A 36 17.00 2.39 -15.06
C GLU A 36 17.49 1.29 -14.14
N ALA A 37 18.70 1.42 -13.61
CA ALA A 37 19.26 0.49 -12.63
C ALA A 37 18.41 0.43 -11.35
N ASP A 38 18.00 1.58 -10.80
CA ASP A 38 17.15 1.63 -9.61
C ASP A 38 15.77 1.02 -9.87
N ARG A 39 15.21 1.25 -11.07
CA ARG A 39 13.95 0.63 -11.49
C ARG A 39 14.06 -0.88 -11.60
N ALA A 40 15.17 -1.40 -12.11
CA ALA A 40 15.43 -2.83 -12.20
C ALA A 40 15.57 -3.44 -10.80
N ALA A 41 16.41 -2.86 -9.94
CA ALA A 41 16.60 -3.30 -8.56
C ALA A 41 15.28 -3.31 -7.76
N TYR A 42 14.42 -2.32 -7.98
CA TYR A 42 13.10 -2.28 -7.35
C TYR A 42 12.18 -3.42 -7.80
N ARG A 43 12.19 -3.80 -9.08
CA ARG A 43 11.40 -4.94 -9.57
C ARG A 43 11.87 -6.24 -8.93
N ASP A 44 13.17 -6.44 -8.81
CA ASP A 44 13.75 -7.63 -8.19
C ASP A 44 13.37 -7.71 -6.71
N TYR A 45 13.44 -6.58 -6.01
CA TYR A 45 13.00 -6.46 -4.61
C TYR A 45 11.52 -6.82 -4.44
N VAL A 46 10.65 -6.28 -5.29
CA VAL A 46 9.20 -6.57 -5.27
C VAL A 46 8.94 -8.05 -5.53
N ALA A 47 9.61 -8.64 -6.52
CA ALA A 47 9.47 -10.07 -6.83
C ALA A 47 9.87 -10.95 -5.63
N ALA A 48 10.99 -10.64 -4.98
CA ALA A 48 11.44 -11.36 -3.79
C ALA A 48 10.46 -11.23 -2.62
N LYS A 49 9.91 -10.03 -2.40
CA LYS A 49 8.91 -9.78 -1.35
C LYS A 49 7.61 -10.54 -1.60
N GLU A 50 7.11 -10.57 -2.84
CA GLU A 50 5.91 -11.31 -3.18
C GLU A 50 6.10 -12.81 -3.05
N ALA A 51 7.26 -13.34 -3.44
CA ALA A 51 7.59 -14.75 -3.24
C ALA A 51 7.54 -15.13 -1.74
N ALA A 52 8.19 -14.32 -0.89
CA ALA A 52 8.18 -14.53 0.56
C ALA A 52 6.76 -14.42 1.16
N ARG A 53 5.93 -13.48 0.66
CA ARG A 53 4.54 -13.33 1.08
C ARG A 53 3.72 -14.58 0.75
N LEU A 54 3.87 -15.11 -0.47
CA LEU A 54 3.17 -16.32 -0.92
C LEU A 54 3.60 -17.56 -0.15
N GLU A 55 4.89 -17.71 0.15
CA GLU A 55 5.39 -18.80 0.98
C GLU A 55 4.76 -18.76 2.38
N LYS A 56 4.82 -17.60 3.04
CA LYS A 56 4.18 -17.41 4.35
C LYS A 56 2.68 -17.75 4.31
N GLN A 57 1.98 -17.31 3.27
CA GLN A 57 0.55 -17.61 3.10
C GLN A 57 0.30 -19.11 2.96
N LYS A 58 1.12 -19.83 2.19
CA LYS A 58 1.02 -21.28 2.05
C LYS A 58 1.27 -21.99 3.38
N THR A 59 2.29 -21.58 4.14
CA THR A 59 2.58 -22.14 5.47
C THR A 59 1.39 -21.94 6.42
N LEU A 60 0.82 -20.73 6.45
CA LEU A 60 -0.36 -20.45 7.27
C LEU A 60 -1.56 -21.30 6.86
N GLN A 61 -1.82 -21.44 5.56
CA GLN A 61 -2.89 -22.30 5.07
C GLN A 61 -2.65 -23.76 5.51
N GLN A 62 -1.45 -24.29 5.38
CA GLN A 62 -1.13 -25.65 5.81
C GLN A 62 -1.39 -25.84 7.30
N ILE A 63 -0.96 -24.91 8.15
CA ILE A 63 -1.22 -24.96 9.60
C ILE A 63 -2.73 -25.00 9.88
N LEU A 64 -3.51 -24.15 9.22
CA LEU A 64 -4.96 -24.10 9.40
C LEU A 64 -5.66 -25.39 8.91
N HIS A 65 -5.18 -26.00 7.83
CA HIS A 65 -5.73 -27.26 7.32
C HIS A 65 -5.33 -28.48 8.17
N LEU A 66 -4.21 -28.41 8.90
CA LEU A 66 -3.72 -29.48 9.78
C LEU A 66 -4.29 -29.42 11.19
N SER A 67 -5.01 -28.36 11.56
CA SER A 67 -5.75 -28.33 12.83
C SER A 67 -6.87 -29.38 12.79
N PRO A 68 -6.85 -30.40 13.67
CA PRO A 68 -7.97 -31.35 13.74
C PRO A 68 -9.24 -30.61 14.17
N PRO A 69 -10.44 -31.04 13.72
CA PRO A 69 -11.69 -30.45 14.20
C PRO A 69 -11.74 -30.61 15.72
N SER A 70 -12.08 -29.52 16.44
CA SER A 70 -12.29 -29.57 17.89
C SER A 70 -13.29 -30.69 18.24
N PRO A 71 -12.99 -31.54 19.23
CA PRO A 71 -14.00 -32.48 19.74
C PRO A 71 -15.14 -31.67 20.37
N MET A 72 -16.38 -31.96 19.96
CA MET A 72 -17.61 -31.45 20.57
C MET A 72 -17.86 -32.09 21.93
#